data_AF-A0A7C4GPL9-F1
#
_entry.id   AF-A0A7C4GPL9-F1
#
_cell.length_a   1.000
_cell.length_b   1.000
_cell.length_c   1.000
_cell.angle_alpha   90.00
_cell.angle_beta   90.00
_cell.angle_gamma   90.00
#
_symmetry.space_group_name_H-M   'P 1'
#
loop_
_entity.id
_entity.type
_entity.pdbx_description
1 polymer ?
#
loop_
_entity_poly.entity_id
_entity_poly.type
_entity_poly.pdbx_seq_one_letter_code
_entity_poly.pdbx_strand_id
1 'polypeptide(L)'
;MSEVFRKAYEYVKNELLSNPSRKPLLMLEFPEFREGDYVINLYVDSNPPLLGRRFEEKPLQLSPENVRHIIRIGSLHGCTVHRVGEEFYYLRNGEIIAVIGTDHYAASEPRLFEEISREIYGIGSRMIEVDKPVGWLKALRILFSH
;
A
#
# COMPACT_ATOMS: atom_id res chain seq x y z
N MET A 1 3.53 -14.69 0.77
CA MET A 1 4.16 -13.59 1.55
C MET A 1 5.31 -13.12 0.70
N SER A 2 5.29 -11.87 0.26
CA SER A 2 6.34 -11.25 -0.55
C SER A 2 7.68 -11.37 0.16
N GLU A 3 8.57 -12.18 -0.42
CA GLU A 3 9.91 -12.42 0.10
C GLU A 3 10.78 -11.15 -0.07
N VAL A 4 10.55 -10.35 -1.11
CA VAL A 4 11.13 -9.00 -1.27
C VAL A 4 10.74 -8.05 -0.13
N PHE A 5 9.49 -8.05 0.32
CA PHE A 5 9.07 -7.22 1.46
C PHE A 5 9.76 -7.66 2.75
N ARG A 6 9.85 -8.97 2.99
CA ARG A 6 10.55 -9.51 4.14
C ARG A 6 12.02 -9.09 4.16
N LYS A 7 12.72 -9.21 3.02
CA LYS A 7 14.13 -8.77 2.88
C LYS A 7 14.31 -7.29 3.16
N ALA A 8 13.46 -6.44 2.60
CA ALA A 8 13.52 -4.99 2.82
C ALA A 8 13.24 -4.63 4.30
N TYR A 9 12.31 -5.32 4.94
CA TYR A 9 11.98 -5.12 6.35
C TYR A 9 13.13 -5.56 7.28
N GLU A 10 13.72 -6.73 7.02
CA GLU A 10 14.89 -7.21 7.76
C GLU A 10 16.08 -6.25 7.60
N TYR A 11 16.29 -5.69 6.40
CA TYR A 11 17.31 -4.68 6.15
C TYR A 11 17.10 -3.43 7.03
N VAL A 12 15.91 -2.83 7.01
CA VAL A 12 15.58 -1.66 7.87
C VAL A 12 15.80 -1.98 9.33
N LYS A 13 15.30 -3.13 9.79
CA LYS A 13 15.45 -3.55 11.19
C LYS A 13 16.93 -3.65 11.58
N ASN A 14 17.76 -4.30 10.76
CA ASN A 14 19.18 -4.49 11.05
C ASN A 14 19.97 -3.17 11.00
N GLU A 15 19.71 -2.32 10.02
CA GLU A 15 20.34 -1.00 9.91
C GLU A 15 19.99 -0.11 11.12
N LEU A 16 18.70 -0.05 11.51
CA LEU A 16 18.28 0.77 12.64
C LEU A 16 18.72 0.20 14.00
N LEU A 17 18.82 -1.13 14.13
CA LEU A 17 19.39 -1.76 15.34
C LEU A 17 20.88 -1.47 15.48
N SER A 18 21.64 -1.48 14.38
CA SER A 18 23.08 -1.21 14.40
C SER A 18 23.40 0.27 14.58
N ASN A 19 22.61 1.16 13.97
CA ASN A 19 22.78 2.59 14.10
C ASN A 19 21.44 3.37 13.89
N PRO A 20 20.73 3.71 14.97
CA PRO A 20 19.47 4.45 14.89
C PRO A 20 19.58 5.81 14.19
N SER A 21 20.76 6.44 14.18
CA SER A 21 20.98 7.75 13.54
C SER A 21 20.99 7.68 12.00
N ARG A 22 21.01 6.48 11.40
CA ARG A 22 20.91 6.30 9.94
C ARG A 22 19.51 6.47 9.39
N LYS A 23 18.50 6.59 10.25
CA LYS A 23 17.09 6.69 9.86
C LYS A 23 16.81 7.76 8.78
N PRO A 24 17.35 9.01 8.86
CA PRO A 24 17.16 9.99 7.81
C PRO A 24 17.87 9.62 6.50
N LEU A 25 19.06 9.01 6.58
CA LEU A 25 19.80 8.54 5.41
C LEU A 25 19.04 7.42 4.69
N LEU A 26 18.43 6.49 5.43
CA LEU A 26 17.60 5.43 4.84
C LEU A 26 16.38 5.97 4.09
N MET A 27 15.82 7.10 4.52
CA MET A 27 14.71 7.74 3.78
C MET A 27 15.17 8.41 2.48
N LEU A 28 16.44 8.80 2.39
CA LEU A 28 17.02 9.44 1.20
C LEU A 28 17.62 8.43 0.22
N GLU A 29 18.28 7.40 0.74
CA GLU A 29 19.08 6.42 -0.02
C GLU A 29 18.65 5.00 0.32
N PHE A 30 17.35 4.70 0.18
CA PHE A 30 16.87 3.34 0.41
C PHE A 30 17.30 2.42 -0.74
N PRO A 31 17.96 1.28 -0.48
CA PRO A 31 18.33 0.37 -1.55
C PRO A 31 17.11 -0.24 -2.24
N GLU A 32 17.26 -0.59 -3.50
CA GLU A 32 16.23 -1.30 -4.26
C GLU A 32 16.29 -2.81 -3.98
N PHE A 33 15.16 -3.37 -3.55
CA PHE A 33 14.91 -4.80 -3.48
C PHE A 33 13.90 -5.17 -4.57
N ARG A 34 14.15 -6.26 -5.31
CA ARG A 34 13.31 -6.69 -6.43
C ARG A 34 13.07 -8.19 -6.42
N GLU A 35 11.84 -8.57 -6.71
CA GLU A 35 11.43 -9.96 -6.95
C GLU A 35 10.22 -10.01 -7.88
N GLY A 36 10.41 -10.58 -9.07
CA GLY A 36 9.41 -10.51 -10.13
C GLY A 36 9.04 -9.06 -10.45
N ASP A 37 7.76 -8.76 -10.43
CA ASP A 37 7.22 -7.42 -10.70
C ASP A 37 7.26 -6.48 -9.48
N TYR A 38 7.47 -7.03 -8.28
CA TYR A 38 7.49 -6.27 -7.04
C TYR A 38 8.87 -5.65 -6.82
N VAL A 39 8.86 -4.35 -6.54
CA VAL A 39 10.05 -3.54 -6.27
C VAL A 39 9.80 -2.75 -5.01
N ILE A 40 10.77 -2.75 -4.09
CA ILE A 40 10.76 -1.94 -2.88
C ILE A 40 12.02 -1.08 -2.88
N ASN A 41 11.85 0.23 -2.98
CA ASN A 41 12.92 1.23 -3.01
C ASN A 41 12.54 2.49 -2.20
N LEU A 42 11.49 2.39 -1.37
CA LEU A 42 11.01 3.47 -0.53
C LEU A 42 10.86 2.96 0.92
N TYR A 43 11.42 3.74 1.84
CA TYR A 43 11.22 3.62 3.27
C TYR A 43 10.61 4.94 3.80
N VAL A 44 9.51 4.82 4.55
CA VAL A 44 8.88 5.96 5.23
C VAL A 44 8.99 5.75 6.73
N ASP A 45 9.64 6.70 7.41
CA ASP A 45 9.76 6.67 8.85
C ASP A 45 8.40 6.91 9.52
N SER A 46 7.85 5.83 10.04
CA SER A 46 6.59 5.79 10.79
C SER A 46 6.60 4.57 11.70
N ASN A 47 5.58 4.45 12.54
CA ASN A 47 5.42 3.30 13.42
C ASN A 47 4.02 2.71 13.21
N PRO A 48 3.88 1.50 12.63
CA PRO A 48 4.94 0.66 12.05
C PRO A 48 5.64 1.29 10.81
N PRO A 49 6.90 0.91 10.49
CA PRO A 49 7.58 1.47 9.32
C PRO A 49 6.89 1.05 8.02
N LEU A 50 6.80 1.97 7.05
CA LEU A 50 6.24 1.64 5.73
C LEU A 50 7.35 1.36 4.74
N LEU A 51 7.14 0.30 3.97
CA LEU A 51 7.99 -0.08 2.85
C LEU A 51 7.18 -0.06 1.58
N GLY A 52 7.81 0.39 0.51
CA GLY A 52 7.07 0.72 -0.68
C GLY A 52 7.91 0.91 -1.92
N ARG A 53 7.24 1.43 -2.94
CA ARG A 53 7.84 1.76 -4.22
C ARG A 53 7.64 3.23 -4.51
N ARG A 54 8.72 3.89 -4.94
CA ARG A 54 8.71 5.17 -5.63
C ARG A 54 9.00 4.92 -7.11
N PHE A 55 8.29 5.65 -7.96
CA PHE A 55 8.45 5.63 -9.41
C PHE A 55 9.15 6.91 -9.86
N GLU A 56 9.86 6.84 -10.99
CA GLU A 56 10.44 8.03 -11.62
C GLU A 56 9.37 8.91 -12.29
N GLU A 57 8.29 8.27 -12.77
CA GLU A 57 7.13 8.93 -13.35
C GLU A 57 5.92 8.89 -12.40
N LYS A 58 4.83 9.60 -12.73
CA LYS A 58 3.55 9.56 -12.01
C LYS A 58 2.57 8.57 -12.66
N PRO A 59 2.64 7.26 -12.37
CA PRO A 59 1.77 6.26 -13.01
C PRO A 59 0.30 6.39 -12.59
N LEU A 60 0.02 6.91 -11.39
CA LEU A 60 -1.34 6.99 -10.86
C LEU A 60 -1.98 8.33 -11.20
N GLN A 61 -3.06 8.30 -11.99
CA GLN A 61 -3.93 9.45 -12.23
C GLN A 61 -5.07 9.49 -11.21
N LEU A 62 -5.29 10.64 -10.55
CA LEU A 62 -6.35 10.81 -9.54
C LEU A 62 -7.74 11.06 -10.18
N SER A 63 -8.21 10.10 -10.97
CA SER A 63 -9.58 10.10 -11.49
C SER A 63 -10.59 9.80 -10.38
N PRO A 64 -11.87 10.22 -10.50
CA PRO A 64 -12.91 9.85 -9.54
C PRO A 64 -13.06 8.34 -9.32
N GLU A 65 -12.78 7.54 -10.35
CA GLU A 65 -12.79 6.08 -10.26
C GLU A 65 -11.66 5.55 -9.40
N ASN A 66 -10.42 5.98 -9.66
CA ASN A 66 -9.25 5.57 -8.88
C ASN A 66 -9.37 6.03 -7.42
N VAL A 67 -9.87 7.24 -7.18
CA VAL A 67 -10.10 7.74 -5.82
C VAL A 67 -11.12 6.87 -5.07
N ARG A 68 -12.23 6.50 -5.71
CA ARG A 68 -13.20 5.57 -5.10
C ARG A 68 -12.58 4.20 -4.84
N HIS A 69 -11.74 3.73 -5.75
CA HIS A 69 -11.06 2.44 -5.62
C HIS A 69 -10.09 2.43 -4.43
N ILE A 70 -9.26 3.47 -4.29
CA ILE A 70 -8.37 3.68 -3.14
C ILE A 70 -9.19 3.69 -1.84
N ILE A 71 -10.23 4.51 -1.74
CA ILE A 71 -11.07 4.58 -0.54
C ILE A 71 -11.69 3.21 -0.20
N ARG A 72 -12.13 2.45 -1.22
CA ARG A 72 -12.70 1.11 -1.05
C ARG A 72 -11.69 0.13 -0.45
N ILE A 73 -10.45 0.09 -0.95
CA ILE A 73 -9.41 -0.80 -0.40
C ILE A 73 -9.17 -0.48 1.07
N GLY A 74 -8.94 0.80 1.41
CA GLY A 74 -8.76 1.20 2.80
C GLY A 74 -9.92 0.77 3.69
N SER A 75 -11.16 0.94 3.23
CA SER A 75 -12.37 0.55 3.98
C SER A 75 -12.46 -0.97 4.20
N LEU A 76 -12.10 -1.79 3.20
CA LEU A 76 -12.10 -3.26 3.31
C LEU A 76 -11.11 -3.77 4.37
N HIS A 77 -10.03 -3.03 4.59
CA HIS A 77 -9.01 -3.31 5.61
C HIS A 77 -9.32 -2.69 6.98
N GLY A 78 -10.53 -2.13 7.16
CA GLY A 78 -10.95 -1.48 8.39
C GLY A 78 -10.18 -0.19 8.69
N CYS A 79 -9.64 0.46 7.65
CA CYS A 79 -8.86 1.69 7.78
C CYS A 79 -9.74 2.92 7.59
N THR A 80 -9.41 3.99 8.30
CA THR A 80 -9.87 5.34 7.93
C THR A 80 -8.96 5.89 6.85
N VAL A 81 -9.51 6.49 5.80
CA VAL A 81 -8.74 7.03 4.68
C VAL A 81 -8.73 8.56 4.77
N HIS A 82 -7.54 9.14 4.90
CA HIS A 82 -7.33 10.58 4.92
C HIS A 82 -6.63 11.02 3.63
N ARG A 83 -7.14 12.08 3.00
CA ARG A 83 -6.49 12.70 1.85
C ARG A 83 -5.74 13.95 2.28
N VAL A 84 -4.46 14.04 1.90
CA VAL A 84 -3.62 15.23 2.09
C VAL A 84 -2.99 15.57 0.75
N GLY A 85 -3.46 16.64 0.09
CA GLY A 85 -3.01 16.98 -1.26
C GLY A 85 -3.31 15.89 -2.29
N GLU A 86 -2.26 15.36 -2.92
CA GLU A 86 -2.30 14.26 -3.90
C GLU A 86 -2.11 12.87 -3.27
N GLU A 87 -2.00 12.78 -1.93
CA GLU A 87 -1.72 11.54 -1.22
C GLU A 87 -2.92 11.08 -0.38
N PHE A 88 -3.02 9.77 -0.23
CA PHE A 88 -4.01 9.08 0.60
C PHE A 88 -3.28 8.28 1.67
N TYR A 89 -3.71 8.46 2.91
CA TYR A 89 -3.16 7.82 4.09
C TYR A 89 -4.21 6.86 4.66
N TYR A 90 -3.82 5.61 4.87
CA TYR A 90 -4.66 4.63 5.56
C TYR A 90 -4.27 4.58 7.02
N LEU A 91 -5.24 4.85 7.89
CA LEU A 91 -5.05 4.86 9.33
C LEU A 91 -5.80 3.69 9.97
N ARG A 92 -5.13 2.96 10.87
CA ARG A 92 -5.73 1.93 11.71
C ARG A 92 -5.31 2.19 13.15
N ASN A 93 -6.28 2.31 14.06
CA ASN A 93 -6.03 2.67 15.46
C ASN A 93 -5.22 3.97 15.66
N GLY A 94 -5.37 4.93 14.75
CA GLY A 94 -4.63 6.21 14.78
C GLY A 94 -3.22 6.15 14.20
N GLU A 95 -2.72 4.97 13.83
CA GLU A 95 -1.42 4.78 13.20
C GLU A 95 -1.54 4.74 11.68
N ILE A 96 -0.56 5.30 10.97
CA ILE A 96 -0.47 5.22 9.51
C ILE A 96 0.05 3.84 9.15
N ILE A 97 -0.73 3.08 8.38
CA ILE A 97 -0.37 1.73 7.92
C ILE A 97 -0.14 1.63 6.42
N ALA A 98 -0.53 2.66 5.66
CA ALA A 98 -0.15 2.81 4.26
C ALA A 98 -0.26 4.27 3.78
N VAL A 99 0.48 4.58 2.73
CA VAL A 99 0.41 5.83 1.97
C VAL A 99 0.36 5.51 0.47
N ILE A 100 -0.45 6.25 -0.27
CA ILE A 100 -0.64 6.10 -1.72
C ILE A 100 -0.60 7.50 -2.34
N GLY A 101 0.38 7.75 -3.19
CA GLY A 101 0.59 9.00 -3.91
C GLY A 101 0.64 8.79 -5.43
N THR A 102 0.75 9.86 -6.20
CA THR A 102 0.73 9.76 -7.67
C THR A 102 1.95 9.05 -8.26
N ASP A 103 3.08 9.10 -7.55
CA ASP A 103 4.40 8.56 -7.90
C ASP A 103 4.97 7.55 -6.89
N HIS A 104 4.20 7.17 -5.87
CA HIS A 104 4.68 6.22 -4.87
C HIS A 104 3.56 5.57 -4.08
N TYR A 105 3.85 4.44 -3.44
CA TYR A 105 3.03 3.88 -2.38
C TYR A 105 3.91 3.15 -1.38
N ALA A 106 3.45 3.02 -0.13
CA ALA A 106 4.10 2.20 0.88
C ALA A 106 3.07 1.63 1.86
N ALA A 107 3.37 0.49 2.47
CA ALA A 107 2.53 -0.15 3.47
C ALA A 107 3.37 -0.77 4.59
N SER A 108 2.77 -0.97 5.75
CA SER A 108 3.38 -1.61 6.91
C SER A 108 3.34 -3.14 6.85
N GLU A 109 2.46 -3.70 6.00
CA GLU A 109 2.22 -5.13 5.92
C GLU A 109 2.47 -5.64 4.49
N PRO A 110 3.10 -6.82 4.31
CA PRO A 110 3.37 -7.38 2.97
C PRO A 110 2.11 -7.57 2.13
N ARG A 111 1.01 -8.02 2.76
CA ARG A 111 -0.26 -8.27 2.07
C ARG A 111 -0.87 -6.97 1.53
N LEU A 112 -0.86 -5.92 2.34
CA LEU A 112 -1.38 -4.61 1.95
C LEU A 112 -0.51 -3.98 0.86
N PHE A 113 0.82 -4.15 0.94
CA PHE A 113 1.75 -3.75 -0.12
C PHE A 113 1.41 -4.45 -1.45
N GLU A 114 1.30 -5.77 -1.46
CA GLU A 114 0.98 -6.55 -2.67
C GLU A 114 -0.39 -6.15 -3.26
N GLU A 115 -1.39 -5.93 -2.39
CA GLU A 115 -2.74 -5.53 -2.82
C GLU A 115 -2.76 -4.13 -3.42
N ILE A 116 -2.12 -3.15 -2.79
CA ILE A 116 -2.00 -1.79 -3.35
C ILE A 116 -1.26 -1.83 -4.69
N SER A 117 -0.15 -2.58 -4.75
CA SER A 117 0.63 -2.77 -5.98
C SER A 117 -0.25 -3.24 -7.13
N ARG A 118 -1.06 -4.27 -6.89
CA ARG A 118 -1.88 -4.92 -7.91
C ARG A 118 -3.14 -4.12 -8.28
N GLU A 119 -3.90 -3.70 -7.28
CA GLU A 119 -5.22 -3.13 -7.49
C GLU A 119 -5.18 -1.65 -7.90
N ILE A 120 -4.17 -0.90 -7.42
CA ILE A 120 -4.06 0.54 -7.71
C ILE A 120 -3.03 0.82 -8.81
N TYR A 121 -1.88 0.14 -8.80
CA TYR A 121 -0.79 0.39 -9.75
C TYR A 121 -0.67 -0.66 -10.86
N GLY A 122 -1.51 -1.71 -10.85
CA GLY A 122 -1.48 -2.75 -11.88
C GLY A 122 -0.18 -3.57 -11.91
N ILE A 123 0.56 -3.63 -10.80
CA ILE A 123 1.83 -4.35 -10.68
C ILE A 123 1.58 -5.78 -10.20
N GLY A 124 2.28 -6.73 -10.84
CA GLY A 124 2.08 -8.15 -10.61
C GLY A 124 0.98 -8.71 -11.50
N SER A 125 1.06 -10.00 -11.81
CA SER A 125 -0.06 -10.69 -12.44
C SER A 125 -1.31 -10.47 -11.59
N ARG A 126 -2.39 -9.95 -12.21
CA ARG A 126 -3.73 -10.09 -11.62
C ARG A 126 -3.87 -11.58 -11.36
N MET A 127 -3.88 -12.01 -10.11
CA MET A 127 -4.64 -13.22 -9.82
C MET A 127 -5.99 -12.93 -10.43
N ILE A 128 -6.39 -13.76 -11.39
CA ILE A 128 -7.78 -13.85 -11.79
C ILE A 128 -8.47 -14.30 -10.50
N GLU A 129 -8.76 -13.35 -9.61
CA GLU A 129 -9.85 -13.49 -8.67
C GLU A 129 -11.06 -13.55 -9.59
N VAL A 130 -11.41 -14.78 -9.94
CA VAL A 130 -12.78 -15.21 -10.23
C VAL A 130 -13.67 -14.24 -9.48
N ASP A 131 -14.39 -13.39 -10.22
CA ASP A 131 -15.42 -12.50 -9.72
C ASP A 131 -16.03 -13.17 -8.49
N LYS A 132 -15.61 -12.77 -7.29
CA LYS A 132 -16.41 -13.07 -6.13
C LYS A 132 -17.59 -12.15 -6.35
N PRO A 133 -18.74 -12.67 -6.78
CA PRO A 133 -19.87 -11.82 -7.02
C PRO A 133 -20.17 -11.27 -5.65
N VAL A 134 -19.89 -9.98 -5.43
CA VAL A 134 -20.45 -9.25 -4.31
C VAL A 134 -21.94 -9.34 -4.55
N GLY A 135 -22.55 -10.31 -3.87
CA GLY A 135 -23.78 -10.92 -4.30
C GLY A 135 -24.83 -9.86 -4.53
N TRP A 136 -25.40 -9.85 -5.74
CA TRP A 136 -26.64 -9.16 -6.04
C TRP A 136 -27.72 -9.43 -4.96
N LEU A 137 -27.65 -10.60 -4.31
CA LEU A 137 -28.47 -10.97 -3.16
C LEU A 137 -28.35 -10.03 -1.94
N LYS A 138 -27.16 -9.45 -1.67
CA LYS A 138 -26.99 -8.50 -0.55
C LYS A 138 -27.59 -7.12 -0.88
N ALA A 139 -27.55 -6.72 -2.14
CA ALA A 139 -28.19 -5.48 -2.62
C ALA A 139 -29.72 -5.62 -2.72
N LEU A 140 -30.22 -6.77 -3.18
CA LEU A 140 -31.66 -7.08 -3.23
C LEU A 140 -32.27 -7.17 -1.83
N ARG A 141 -31.54 -7.72 -0.85
CA ARG A 141 -32.04 -7.80 0.53
C ARG A 141 -32.24 -6.42 1.17
N ILE A 142 -31.49 -5.39 0.76
CA ILE A 142 -31.65 -4.00 1.22
C ILE A 142 -32.85 -3.32 0.53
N LEU A 143 -33.15 -3.69 -0.72
CA LEU A 143 -34.27 -3.13 -1.48
C LEU A 143 -35.63 -3.76 -1.15
N PHE A 144 -35.65 -4.99 -0.64
CA PHE A 144 -36.89 -5.75 -0.37
C PHE A 144 -37.14 -6.08 1.11
N SER A 145 -36.30 -5.61 2.03
CA SER A 145 -36.62 -5.65 3.46
C SER A 145 -37.41 -4.40 3.85
N HIS A 146 -38.74 -4.51 3.82
CA HIS A 146 -39.62 -3.74 4.71
C HIS A 146 -39.54 -4.30 6.13
#